data_AF-A0A1G9XIF7-F1
#
_entry.id   AF-A0A1G9XIF7-F1
#
_cell.length_a   1.000
_cell.length_b   1.000
_cell.length_c   1.000
_cell.angle_alpha   90.00
_cell.angle_beta   90.00
_cell.angle_gamma   90.00
#
_symmetry.space_group_name_H-M   'P 1'
#
loop_
_entity.id
_entity.type
_entity.pdbx_description
1 polymer ?
#
loop_
_entity_poly.entity_id
_entity_poly.type
_entity_poly.pdbx_seq_one_letter_code
_entity_poly.pdbx_strand_id
1 'polypeptide(L)'
;MLFVAKAVLYLVFSLFIGTFILYSLSDNRRPSIHVSKKGLLLWIALVPVTAFSQVLELALSLGKDFGFWPTLNDILFSFDIGKGWFFILALSLLLFVMVYFNDVSRDRFLSRLSLGIGVVLTIAIGYTSHAASLNQWGGLSAHALHFLSVTGWTGTLLIVSWFSKDREKLPAFFKWFTPFAFICLLSTIGAGIWLMSYIVPEYFNSWMINYGQALLIKHVLLIVVVFYAGINTIWVRKNLADTSFVPYKWMRLEGMILLIIFAVTGFMTQQEPPHDVSQTLAFQKPSELFTAFVEGKVNINSTVEIVPTLIGAGFLAAGLLLLAVSYLAIRRNVSMLVVLLLSFGAALSFYLAVMFSAFI
;
A
#
# COMPACT_ATOMS: atom_id res chain seq x y z
N MET A 1 13.19 -7.49 -9.80
CA MET A 1 13.16 -6.14 -10.42
C MET A 1 11.75 -5.61 -10.64
N LEU A 2 10.76 -6.42 -11.07
CA LEU A 2 9.39 -5.91 -11.31
C LEU A 2 8.63 -5.50 -10.02
N PHE A 3 8.98 -6.05 -8.85
CA PHE A 3 8.37 -5.63 -7.56
C PHE A 3 8.59 -4.14 -7.27
N VAL A 4 9.72 -3.58 -7.68
CA VAL A 4 10.03 -2.16 -7.51
C VAL A 4 9.06 -1.33 -8.34
N ALA A 5 8.75 -1.75 -9.58
CA ALA A 5 7.78 -1.05 -10.42
C ALA A 5 6.40 -1.01 -9.76
N LYS A 6 5.97 -2.10 -9.11
CA LYS A 6 4.70 -2.14 -8.36
C LYS A 6 4.71 -1.19 -7.16
N ALA A 7 5.76 -1.21 -6.33
CA ALA A 7 5.89 -0.29 -5.22
C ALA A 7 5.90 1.19 -5.69
N VAL A 8 6.61 1.47 -6.78
CA VAL A 8 6.66 2.80 -7.40
C VAL A 8 5.28 3.19 -7.96
N LEU A 9 4.52 2.27 -8.54
CA LEU A 9 3.15 2.52 -9.02
C LEU A 9 2.25 3.03 -7.89
N TYR A 10 2.24 2.36 -6.74
CA TYR A 10 1.50 2.83 -5.54
C TYR A 10 1.97 4.20 -5.07
N LEU A 11 3.29 4.43 -5.08
CA LEU A 11 3.87 5.72 -4.69
C LEU A 11 3.45 6.85 -5.63
N VAL A 12 3.59 6.69 -6.95
CA VAL A 12 3.27 7.77 -7.90
C VAL A 12 1.77 8.08 -7.89
N PHE A 13 0.91 7.05 -7.79
CA PHE A 13 -0.53 7.26 -7.58
C PHE A 13 -0.83 8.02 -6.30
N SER A 14 -0.21 7.63 -5.18
CA SER A 14 -0.37 8.35 -3.92
C SER A 14 0.01 9.82 -4.06
N LEU A 15 1.15 10.11 -4.68
CA LEU A 15 1.63 11.49 -4.81
C LEU A 15 0.70 12.36 -5.66
N PHE A 16 0.27 11.92 -6.85
CA PHE A 16 -0.60 12.76 -7.68
C PHE A 16 -2.05 12.81 -7.15
N ILE A 17 -2.62 11.69 -6.65
CA ILE A 17 -3.97 11.67 -6.07
C ILE A 17 -4.02 12.58 -4.84
N GLY A 18 -3.06 12.45 -3.93
CA GLY A 18 -2.95 13.33 -2.76
C GLY A 18 -2.82 14.80 -3.13
N THR A 19 -2.05 15.10 -4.18
CA THR A 19 -1.90 16.46 -4.70
C THR A 19 -3.23 17.01 -5.22
N PHE A 20 -3.97 16.25 -6.02
CA PHE A 20 -5.26 16.70 -6.56
C PHE A 20 -6.37 16.76 -5.52
N ILE A 21 -6.38 15.87 -4.52
CA ILE A 21 -7.28 15.99 -3.36
C ILE A 21 -7.05 17.34 -2.68
N LEU A 22 -5.79 17.69 -2.40
CA LEU A 22 -5.45 18.93 -1.73
C LEU A 22 -5.77 20.16 -2.58
N TYR A 23 -5.40 20.18 -3.87
CA TYR A 23 -5.75 21.31 -4.74
C TYR A 23 -7.25 21.44 -5.03
N SER A 24 -8.04 20.38 -4.85
CA SER A 24 -9.51 20.43 -4.96
C SER A 24 -10.19 21.14 -3.78
N LEU A 25 -9.48 21.29 -2.65
CA LEU A 25 -9.95 21.96 -1.44
C LEU A 25 -9.74 23.47 -1.52
N SER A 26 -10.45 24.21 -0.67
CA SER A 26 -10.16 25.64 -0.47
C SER A 26 -8.89 25.83 0.34
N ASP A 27 -8.19 26.94 0.12
CA ASP A 27 -6.92 27.25 0.79
C ASP A 27 -7.04 27.41 2.30
N ASN A 28 -8.25 27.57 2.84
CA ASN A 28 -8.50 27.64 4.28
C ASN A 28 -8.61 26.25 4.95
N ARG A 29 -8.62 25.16 4.17
CA ARG A 29 -8.79 23.78 4.67
C ARG A 29 -7.51 22.95 4.63
N ARG A 30 -6.41 23.51 4.16
CA ARG A 30 -5.13 22.82 3.98
C ARG A 30 -3.95 23.75 4.25
N PRO A 31 -2.81 23.25 4.73
CA PRO A 31 -1.57 24.00 4.68
C PRO A 31 -1.17 24.30 3.24
N SER A 32 -0.33 25.32 3.05
CA SER A 32 0.30 25.58 1.76
C SER A 32 1.18 24.38 1.38
N ILE A 33 1.04 23.90 0.14
CA ILE A 33 1.83 22.79 -0.40
C ILE A 33 2.62 23.28 -1.60
N HIS A 34 3.89 22.86 -1.66
CA HIS A 34 4.85 23.30 -2.67
C HIS A 34 5.24 22.13 -3.58
N VAL A 35 4.27 21.61 -4.33
CA VAL A 35 4.50 20.56 -5.33
C VAL A 35 4.93 21.23 -6.64
N SER A 36 6.10 20.86 -7.16
CA SER A 36 6.54 21.38 -8.45
C SER A 36 5.73 20.77 -9.59
N LYS A 37 5.36 21.58 -10.59
CA LYS A 37 4.65 21.10 -11.79
C LYS A 37 5.42 19.99 -12.52
N LYS A 38 6.75 20.11 -12.59
CA LYS A 38 7.62 19.08 -13.17
C LYS A 38 7.54 17.75 -12.42
N GLY A 39 7.54 17.79 -11.08
CA GLY A 39 7.37 16.60 -10.25
C GLY A 39 6.02 15.92 -10.46
N LEU A 40 4.93 16.71 -10.48
CA LEU A 40 3.59 16.19 -10.74
C LEU A 40 3.48 15.52 -12.12
N LEU A 41 4.02 16.17 -13.17
CA LEU A 41 4.07 15.61 -14.52
C LEU A 41 4.89 14.33 -14.59
N LEU A 42 6.03 14.26 -13.89
CA LEU A 42 6.85 13.05 -13.80
C LEU A 42 6.08 11.89 -13.16
N TRP A 43 5.37 12.14 -12.05
CA TRP A 43 4.58 11.10 -11.38
C TRP A 43 3.49 10.55 -12.30
N ILE A 44 2.81 11.41 -13.06
CA ILE A 44 1.80 11.00 -14.05
C ILE A 44 2.44 10.19 -15.19
N ALA A 45 3.58 10.64 -15.72
CA ALA A 45 4.28 9.95 -16.81
C ALA A 45 4.80 8.56 -16.41
N LEU A 46 5.15 8.37 -15.13
CA LEU A 46 5.62 7.09 -14.60
C LEU A 46 4.50 6.05 -14.43
N VAL A 47 3.22 6.46 -14.43
CA VAL A 47 2.08 5.53 -14.30
C VAL A 47 2.09 4.43 -15.36
N PRO A 48 2.03 4.74 -16.68
CA PRO A 48 2.01 3.69 -17.70
C PRO A 48 3.31 2.88 -17.75
N VAL A 49 4.46 3.49 -17.44
CA VAL A 49 5.76 2.82 -17.38
C VAL A 49 5.78 1.76 -16.28
N THR A 50 5.30 2.11 -15.09
CA THR A 50 5.27 1.17 -13.97
C THR A 50 4.13 0.16 -14.07
N ALA A 51 2.98 0.54 -14.63
CA ALA A 51 1.88 -0.38 -14.93
C ALA A 51 2.26 -1.44 -15.97
N PHE A 52 3.16 -1.12 -16.92
CA PHE A 52 3.68 -2.07 -17.91
C PHE A 52 4.37 -3.29 -17.29
N SER A 53 4.81 -3.20 -16.02
CA SER A 53 5.38 -4.34 -15.30
C SER A 53 4.47 -5.57 -15.29
N GLN A 54 3.14 -5.39 -15.28
CA GLN A 54 2.17 -6.49 -15.37
C GLN A 54 2.22 -7.22 -16.72
N VAL A 55 2.25 -6.45 -17.80
CA VAL A 55 2.34 -6.98 -19.17
C VAL A 55 3.66 -7.71 -19.36
N LEU A 56 4.75 -7.10 -18.87
CA LEU A 56 6.09 -7.68 -18.94
C LEU A 56 6.22 -8.97 -18.11
N GLU A 57 5.63 -9.01 -16.92
CA GLU A 57 5.61 -10.20 -16.06
C GLU A 57 4.91 -11.37 -16.75
N LEU A 58 3.74 -11.12 -17.35
CA LEU A 58 3.00 -12.15 -18.08
C LEU A 58 3.77 -12.61 -19.34
N ALA A 59 4.39 -11.68 -20.08
CA ALA A 59 5.18 -12.00 -21.26
C ALA A 59 6.43 -12.83 -20.93
N LEU A 60 7.09 -12.56 -19.79
CA LEU A 60 8.23 -13.34 -19.31
C LEU A 60 7.81 -14.73 -18.79
N SER A 61 6.60 -14.84 -18.22
CA SER A 61 6.06 -16.10 -17.74
C SER A 61 5.69 -17.03 -18.90
N LEU A 62 4.86 -16.55 -19.83
CA LEU A 62 4.35 -17.34 -20.97
C LEU A 62 5.34 -17.46 -22.12
N GLY A 63 6.27 -16.50 -22.26
CA GLY A 63 7.22 -16.44 -23.37
C GLY A 63 8.31 -17.51 -23.32
N LYS A 64 8.42 -18.28 -22.23
CA LYS A 64 9.36 -19.40 -22.10
C LYS A 64 9.08 -20.51 -23.11
N ASP A 65 7.80 -20.71 -23.45
CA ASP A 65 7.36 -21.82 -24.29
C ASP A 65 7.18 -21.43 -25.77
N PHE A 66 6.84 -20.16 -26.03
CA PHE A 66 6.45 -19.68 -27.37
C PHE A 66 7.35 -18.56 -27.94
N GLY A 67 8.36 -18.13 -27.18
CA GLY A 67 9.24 -17.02 -27.52
C GLY A 67 8.69 -15.67 -27.04
N PHE A 68 9.57 -14.84 -26.47
CA PHE A 68 9.17 -13.58 -25.83
C PHE A 68 8.43 -12.59 -26.75
N TRP A 69 8.93 -12.36 -27.97
CA TRP A 69 8.36 -11.33 -28.85
C TRP A 69 6.95 -11.67 -29.37
N PRO A 70 6.69 -12.90 -29.89
CA PRO A 70 5.33 -13.31 -30.26
C PRO A 70 4.36 -13.22 -29.08
N THR A 71 4.77 -13.71 -27.90
CA THR A 71 3.94 -13.68 -26.69
C THR A 71 3.65 -12.24 -26.24
N LEU A 72 4.65 -11.35 -26.23
CA LEU A 72 4.44 -9.95 -25.87
C LEU A 72 3.45 -9.25 -26.82
N ASN A 73 3.59 -9.49 -28.13
CA ASN A 73 2.68 -8.94 -29.13
C ASN A 73 1.24 -9.42 -28.90
N ASP A 74 1.07 -10.72 -28.66
CA ASP A 74 -0.26 -11.29 -28.40
C ASP A 74 -0.87 -10.75 -27.09
N ILE A 75 -0.09 -10.65 -26.01
CA ILE A 75 -0.56 -10.04 -24.76
C ILE A 75 -0.97 -8.59 -24.95
N LEU A 76 -0.19 -7.80 -25.71
CA LEU A 76 -0.46 -6.38 -25.91
C LEU A 76 -1.77 -6.12 -26.66
N PHE A 77 -2.04 -6.91 -27.71
CA PHE A 77 -3.12 -6.60 -28.65
C PHE A 77 -4.34 -7.52 -28.51
N SER A 78 -4.18 -8.73 -27.98
CA SER A 78 -5.27 -9.71 -27.84
C SER A 78 -5.81 -9.79 -26.40
N PHE A 79 -4.92 -9.71 -25.39
CA PHE A 79 -5.30 -9.94 -23.99
C PHE A 79 -5.89 -8.68 -23.35
N ASP A 80 -6.79 -8.88 -22.40
CA ASP A 80 -7.45 -7.79 -21.67
C ASP A 80 -6.46 -6.95 -20.84
N ILE A 81 -5.38 -7.56 -20.35
CA ILE A 81 -4.31 -6.85 -19.64
C ILE A 81 -3.58 -5.83 -20.54
N GLY A 82 -3.38 -6.17 -21.83
CA GLY A 82 -2.78 -5.28 -22.83
C GLY A 82 -3.71 -4.12 -23.20
N LYS A 83 -4.99 -4.42 -23.46
CA LYS A 83 -6.03 -3.41 -23.70
C LYS A 83 -6.16 -2.44 -22.51
N GLY A 84 -6.17 -2.97 -21.29
CA GLY A 84 -6.20 -2.17 -20.07
C GLY A 84 -4.95 -1.30 -19.90
N TRP A 85 -3.77 -1.80 -20.25
CA TRP A 85 -2.55 -0.99 -20.27
C TRP A 85 -2.62 0.17 -21.28
N PHE A 86 -3.12 -0.07 -22.51
CA PHE A 86 -3.34 1.01 -23.48
C PHE A 86 -4.33 2.06 -22.96
N PHE A 87 -5.37 1.64 -22.26
CA PHE A 87 -6.33 2.55 -21.62
C PHE A 87 -5.66 3.39 -20.52
N ILE A 88 -4.83 2.78 -19.68
CA ILE A 88 -4.00 3.49 -18.68
C ILE A 88 -3.07 4.49 -19.36
N LEU A 89 -2.40 4.11 -20.44
CA LEU A 89 -1.52 4.99 -21.21
C LEU A 89 -2.29 6.20 -21.76
N ALA A 90 -3.45 5.98 -22.39
CA ALA A 90 -4.27 7.05 -22.95
C ALA A 90 -4.77 8.02 -21.87
N LEU A 91 -5.28 7.52 -20.75
CA LEU A 91 -5.75 8.36 -19.64
C LEU A 91 -4.59 9.10 -18.95
N SER A 92 -3.42 8.47 -18.82
CA SER A 92 -2.23 9.11 -18.27
C SER A 92 -1.73 10.22 -19.18
N LEU A 93 -1.76 10.02 -20.50
CA LEU A 93 -1.42 11.05 -21.48
C LEU A 93 -2.41 12.22 -21.44
N LEU A 94 -3.72 11.92 -21.36
CA LEU A 94 -4.76 12.95 -21.20
C LEU A 94 -4.52 13.78 -19.93
N LEU A 95 -4.30 13.12 -18.80
CA LEU A 95 -4.01 13.77 -17.52
C LEU A 95 -2.71 14.60 -17.60
N PHE A 96 -1.67 14.05 -18.24
CA PHE A 96 -0.39 14.74 -18.45
C PHE A 96 -0.58 16.02 -19.27
N VAL A 97 -1.23 15.93 -20.43
CA VAL A 97 -1.50 17.08 -21.32
C VAL A 97 -2.31 18.14 -20.58
N MET A 98 -3.35 17.73 -19.86
CA MET A 98 -4.18 18.64 -19.09
C MET A 98 -3.37 19.36 -17.99
N VAL A 99 -2.53 18.66 -17.24
CA VAL A 99 -1.65 19.30 -16.23
C VAL A 99 -0.55 20.13 -16.88
N TYR A 100 -0.05 19.74 -18.05
CA TYR A 100 1.02 20.44 -18.76
C TYR A 100 0.56 21.82 -19.26
N PHE A 101 -0.62 21.91 -19.87
CA PHE A 101 -1.14 23.16 -20.42
C PHE A 101 -1.88 24.04 -19.42
N ASN A 102 -2.25 23.51 -18.24
CA ASN A 102 -3.01 24.25 -17.25
C ASN A 102 -2.27 24.40 -15.90
N ASP A 103 -2.73 25.31 -15.06
CA ASP A 103 -2.27 25.42 -13.67
C ASP A 103 -3.34 24.88 -12.71
N VAL A 104 -3.30 23.56 -12.53
CA VAL A 104 -4.18 22.84 -11.61
C VAL A 104 -4.04 23.31 -10.16
N SER A 105 -2.91 23.93 -9.77
CA SER A 105 -2.71 24.40 -8.39
C SER A 105 -3.57 25.61 -8.02
N ARG A 106 -4.02 26.37 -9.03
CA ARG A 106 -4.84 27.57 -8.89
C ARG A 106 -6.30 27.34 -9.27
N ASP A 107 -6.56 26.42 -10.18
CA ASP A 107 -7.92 26.10 -10.64
C ASP A 107 -8.47 24.84 -9.96
N ARG A 108 -9.44 25.04 -9.07
CA ARG A 108 -10.12 23.96 -8.34
C ARG A 108 -10.97 23.07 -9.24
N PHE A 109 -11.54 23.59 -10.32
CA PHE A 109 -12.31 22.77 -11.27
C PHE A 109 -11.37 21.82 -11.99
N LEU A 110 -10.25 22.32 -12.52
CA LEU A 110 -9.25 21.48 -13.18
C LEU A 110 -8.61 20.48 -12.23
N SER A 111 -8.39 20.84 -10.97
CA SER A 111 -7.93 19.88 -9.95
C SER A 111 -8.93 18.76 -9.68
N ARG A 112 -10.23 19.06 -9.61
CA ARG A 112 -11.27 18.03 -9.45
C ARG A 112 -11.40 17.16 -10.68
N LEU A 113 -11.29 17.74 -11.88
CA LEU A 113 -11.26 16.99 -13.12
C LEU A 113 -10.05 16.05 -13.17
N SER A 114 -8.87 16.54 -12.74
CA SER A 114 -7.65 15.73 -12.58
C SER A 114 -7.84 14.56 -11.63
N LEU A 115 -8.46 14.84 -10.47
CA LEU A 115 -8.79 13.81 -9.49
C LEU A 115 -9.76 12.77 -10.07
N GLY A 116 -10.78 13.22 -10.82
CA GLY A 116 -11.72 12.34 -11.52
C GLY A 116 -11.03 11.41 -12.51
N ILE A 117 -10.13 11.94 -13.35
CA ILE A 117 -9.31 11.13 -14.26
C ILE A 117 -8.43 10.15 -13.47
N GLY A 118 -7.84 10.59 -12.34
CA GLY A 118 -7.07 9.73 -11.44
C GLY A 118 -7.87 8.57 -10.84
N VAL A 119 -9.15 8.80 -10.52
CA VAL A 119 -10.08 7.74 -10.07
C VAL A 119 -10.38 6.76 -11.20
N VAL A 120 -10.61 7.23 -12.42
CA VAL A 120 -10.79 6.35 -13.58
C VAL A 120 -9.52 5.53 -13.88
N LEU A 121 -8.33 6.14 -13.75
CA LEU A 121 -7.05 5.43 -13.82
C LEU A 121 -6.95 4.32 -12.76
N THR A 122 -7.44 4.58 -11.55
CA THR A 122 -7.48 3.57 -10.48
C THR A 122 -8.39 2.40 -10.84
N ILE A 123 -9.54 2.68 -11.44
CA ILE A 123 -10.46 1.63 -11.94
C ILE A 123 -9.78 0.81 -13.05
N ALA A 124 -9.04 1.47 -13.95
CA ALA A 124 -8.29 0.78 -15.00
C ALA A 124 -7.20 -0.15 -14.44
N ILE A 125 -6.50 0.26 -13.38
CA ILE A 125 -5.56 -0.60 -12.63
C ILE A 125 -6.29 -1.76 -11.93
N GLY A 126 -7.51 -1.52 -11.45
CA GLY A 126 -8.42 -2.55 -10.96
C GLY A 126 -8.74 -3.60 -12.03
N TYR A 127 -9.05 -3.15 -13.24
CA TYR A 127 -9.38 -4.01 -14.38
C TYR A 127 -8.19 -4.88 -14.84
N THR A 128 -6.96 -4.37 -14.81
CA THR A 128 -5.76 -5.15 -15.17
C THR A 128 -5.22 -6.03 -14.04
N SER A 129 -5.96 -6.17 -12.94
CA SER A 129 -5.50 -6.91 -11.77
C SER A 129 -5.79 -8.40 -11.85
N HIS A 130 -4.96 -9.18 -11.15
CA HIS A 130 -5.16 -10.62 -11.00
C HIS A 130 -6.52 -10.98 -10.38
N ALA A 131 -7.03 -10.13 -9.47
CA ALA A 131 -8.35 -10.33 -8.89
C ALA A 131 -9.46 -10.26 -9.95
N ALA A 132 -9.34 -9.33 -10.91
CA ALA A 132 -10.33 -9.16 -11.98
C ALA A 132 -10.34 -10.35 -12.95
N SER A 133 -9.23 -11.07 -13.15
CA SER A 133 -9.25 -12.31 -13.93
C SER A 133 -9.94 -13.48 -13.21
N LEU A 134 -10.02 -13.46 -11.88
CA LEU A 134 -10.71 -14.49 -11.09
C LEU A 134 -12.21 -14.20 -10.96
N ASN A 135 -12.56 -12.94 -10.73
CA ASN A 135 -13.92 -12.46 -10.71
C ASN A 135 -13.95 -11.05 -11.30
N GLN A 136 -14.50 -10.90 -12.50
CA GLN A 136 -14.39 -9.65 -13.25
C GLN A 136 -14.84 -8.44 -12.46
N TRP A 137 -16.10 -8.41 -12.03
CA TRP A 137 -16.66 -7.24 -11.35
C TRP A 137 -16.28 -7.16 -9.87
N GLY A 138 -16.28 -8.28 -9.16
CA GLY A 138 -15.93 -8.33 -7.74
C GLY A 138 -14.45 -8.04 -7.51
N GLY A 139 -13.57 -8.67 -8.28
CA GLY A 139 -12.13 -8.45 -8.23
C GLY A 139 -11.72 -7.04 -8.66
N LEU A 140 -12.30 -6.51 -9.74
CA LEU A 140 -12.10 -5.11 -10.13
C LEU A 140 -12.52 -4.16 -9.01
N SER A 141 -13.72 -4.33 -8.46
CA SER A 141 -14.28 -3.43 -7.45
C SER A 141 -13.46 -3.46 -6.17
N ALA A 142 -13.13 -4.66 -5.69
CA ALA A 142 -12.31 -4.85 -4.49
C ALA A 142 -10.91 -4.24 -4.69
N HIS A 143 -10.27 -4.47 -5.85
CA HIS A 143 -8.95 -3.93 -6.11
C HIS A 143 -8.96 -2.40 -6.26
N ALA A 144 -9.87 -1.85 -7.05
CA ALA A 144 -10.00 -0.41 -7.26
C ALA A 144 -10.32 0.32 -5.94
N LEU A 145 -11.23 -0.21 -5.13
CA LEU A 145 -11.57 0.37 -3.83
C LEU A 145 -10.38 0.33 -2.86
N HIS A 146 -9.68 -0.80 -2.77
CA HIS A 146 -8.49 -0.94 -1.93
C HIS A 146 -7.39 0.05 -2.38
N PHE A 147 -7.10 0.09 -3.68
CA PHE A 147 -6.05 0.92 -4.26
C PHE A 147 -6.36 2.41 -4.12
N LEU A 148 -7.59 2.84 -4.41
CA LEU A 148 -8.00 4.25 -4.27
C LEU A 148 -7.94 4.70 -2.81
N SER A 149 -8.39 3.85 -1.88
CA SER A 149 -8.41 4.16 -0.46
C SER A 149 -7.00 4.35 0.09
N VAL A 150 -6.10 3.39 -0.20
CA VAL A 150 -4.73 3.45 0.32
C VAL A 150 -3.93 4.57 -0.33
N THR A 151 -4.10 4.83 -1.64
CA THR A 151 -3.39 5.92 -2.33
C THR A 151 -3.95 7.29 -1.97
N GLY A 152 -5.25 7.42 -1.74
CA GLY A 152 -5.88 8.64 -1.26
C GLY A 152 -5.43 9.04 0.14
N TRP A 153 -5.47 8.09 1.09
CA TRP A 153 -5.00 8.32 2.46
C TRP A 153 -3.50 8.60 2.51
N THR A 154 -2.69 7.67 1.99
CA THR A 154 -1.22 7.78 2.01
C THR A 154 -0.77 9.02 1.25
N GLY A 155 -1.32 9.24 0.06
CA GLY A 155 -0.99 10.36 -0.80
C GLY A 155 -1.20 11.70 -0.15
N THR A 156 -2.40 11.92 0.40
CA THR A 156 -2.74 13.17 1.08
C THR A 156 -1.80 13.43 2.26
N LEU A 157 -1.51 12.39 3.05
CA LEU A 157 -0.58 12.45 4.17
C LEU A 157 0.84 12.79 3.71
N LEU A 158 1.36 12.10 2.69
CA LEU A 158 2.71 12.31 2.15
C LEU A 158 2.87 13.74 1.62
N ILE A 159 1.90 14.24 0.84
CA ILE A 159 1.97 15.59 0.29
C ILE A 159 1.99 16.64 1.39
N VAL A 160 1.09 16.55 2.37
CA VAL A 160 1.10 17.50 3.49
C VAL A 160 2.39 17.40 4.32
N SER A 161 2.85 16.19 4.63
CA SER A 161 3.97 16.04 5.57
C SER A 161 5.35 16.32 4.97
N TRP A 162 5.54 16.15 3.66
CA TRP A 162 6.80 16.46 2.97
C TRP A 162 6.80 17.79 2.19
N PHE A 163 5.65 18.27 1.72
CA PHE A 163 5.58 19.46 0.83
C PHE A 163 4.94 20.69 1.47
N SER A 164 4.51 20.63 2.74
CA SER A 164 4.06 21.81 3.49
C SER A 164 5.15 22.44 4.36
N LYS A 165 5.02 23.74 4.58
CA LYS A 165 5.94 24.54 5.41
C LYS A 165 5.24 25.29 6.53
N ASP A 166 4.03 25.77 6.30
CA ASP A 166 3.20 26.46 7.29
C ASP A 166 2.47 25.48 8.18
N ARG A 167 2.30 25.81 9.47
CA ARG A 167 1.55 24.98 10.43
C ARG A 167 0.18 25.55 10.79
N GLU A 168 -0.08 26.80 10.44
CA GLU A 168 -1.26 27.56 10.88
C GLU A 168 -2.58 26.87 10.50
N LYS A 169 -2.59 26.20 9.35
CA LYS A 169 -3.78 25.52 8.81
C LYS A 169 -3.83 24.03 9.10
N LEU A 170 -2.87 23.48 9.86
CA LEU A 170 -2.90 22.08 10.28
C LEU A 170 -4.17 21.73 11.08
N PRO A 171 -4.66 22.56 12.02
CA PRO A 171 -5.92 22.26 12.70
C PRO A 171 -7.11 22.11 11.74
N ALA A 172 -7.19 22.96 10.71
CA ALA A 172 -8.21 22.88 9.68
C ALA A 172 -8.06 21.64 8.81
N PHE A 173 -6.82 21.26 8.48
CA PHE A 173 -6.51 20.02 7.76
C PHE A 173 -6.98 18.78 8.53
N PHE A 174 -6.58 18.63 9.81
CA PHE A 174 -6.98 17.47 10.62
C PHE A 174 -8.50 17.35 10.77
N LYS A 175 -9.26 18.46 10.74
CA LYS A 175 -10.73 18.41 10.86
C LYS A 175 -11.41 17.57 9.78
N TRP A 176 -10.92 17.62 8.54
CA TRP A 176 -11.49 16.83 7.43
C TRP A 176 -10.62 15.61 7.10
N PHE A 177 -9.30 15.70 7.29
CA PHE A 177 -8.39 14.61 6.97
C PHE A 177 -8.58 13.43 7.91
N THR A 178 -8.82 13.64 9.20
CA THR A 178 -9.06 12.54 10.14
C THR A 178 -10.25 11.65 9.72
N PRO A 179 -11.47 12.17 9.49
CA PRO A 179 -12.58 11.32 9.04
C PRO A 179 -12.32 10.73 7.64
N PHE A 180 -11.67 11.47 6.74
CA PHE A 180 -11.29 10.94 5.42
C PHE A 180 -10.32 9.75 5.53
N ALA A 181 -9.26 9.87 6.32
CA ALA A 181 -8.28 8.81 6.56
C ALA A 181 -8.91 7.60 7.25
N PHE A 182 -9.84 7.82 8.19
CA PHE A 182 -10.58 6.74 8.83
C PHE A 182 -11.45 5.96 7.84
N ILE A 183 -12.19 6.66 6.96
CA ILE A 183 -12.97 6.01 5.89
C ILE A 183 -12.03 5.23 4.96
N CYS A 184 -10.92 5.83 4.53
CA CYS A 184 -9.93 5.15 3.69
C CYS A 184 -9.35 3.91 4.37
N LEU A 185 -9.05 3.97 5.66
CA LEU A 185 -8.55 2.83 6.43
C LEU A 185 -9.59 1.69 6.45
N LEU A 186 -10.85 2.00 6.78
CA LEU A 186 -11.93 1.01 6.79
C LEU A 186 -12.16 0.41 5.40
N SER A 187 -12.18 1.24 4.35
CA SER A 187 -12.31 0.77 2.97
C SER A 187 -11.11 -0.07 2.54
N THR A 188 -9.89 0.28 2.96
CA THR A 188 -8.68 -0.52 2.68
C THR A 188 -8.77 -1.90 3.33
N ILE A 189 -9.20 -1.97 4.60
CA ILE A 189 -9.38 -3.23 5.33
C ILE A 189 -10.50 -4.06 4.69
N GLY A 190 -11.69 -3.49 4.51
CA GLY A 190 -12.85 -4.20 3.95
C GLY A 190 -12.59 -4.71 2.54
N ALA A 191 -12.06 -3.85 1.66
CA ALA A 191 -11.70 -4.26 0.30
C ALA A 191 -10.51 -5.24 0.28
N GLY A 192 -9.60 -5.15 1.25
CA GLY A 192 -8.50 -6.11 1.43
C GLY A 192 -9.01 -7.50 1.80
N ILE A 193 -9.94 -7.61 2.76
CA ILE A 193 -10.59 -8.87 3.13
C ILE A 193 -11.37 -9.43 1.93
N TRP A 194 -12.07 -8.57 1.18
CA TRP A 194 -12.77 -8.99 -0.02
C TRP A 194 -11.82 -9.53 -1.09
N LEU A 195 -10.68 -8.87 -1.33
CA LEU A 195 -9.63 -9.39 -2.22
C LEU A 195 -9.09 -10.75 -1.74
N MET A 196 -8.88 -10.91 -0.44
CA MET A 196 -8.40 -12.18 0.12
C MET A 196 -9.35 -13.34 -0.17
N SER A 197 -10.67 -13.12 -0.19
CA SER A 197 -11.61 -14.18 -0.55
C SER A 197 -11.44 -14.73 -1.97
N TYR A 198 -10.82 -13.96 -2.88
CA TYR A 198 -10.51 -14.41 -4.24
C TYR A 198 -9.09 -14.94 -4.36
N ILE A 199 -8.14 -14.27 -3.70
CA ILE A 199 -6.71 -14.50 -3.93
C ILE A 199 -6.11 -15.52 -2.95
N VAL A 200 -6.55 -15.50 -1.70
CA VAL A 200 -6.02 -16.33 -0.61
C VAL A 200 -7.16 -16.84 0.27
N PRO A 201 -7.98 -17.78 -0.23
CA PRO A 201 -9.06 -18.35 0.57
C PRO A 201 -8.53 -19.15 1.77
N GLU A 202 -7.37 -19.78 1.64
CA GLU A 202 -6.71 -20.56 2.70
C GLU A 202 -5.68 -19.71 3.47
N TYR A 203 -6.13 -18.65 4.16
CA TYR A 203 -5.23 -17.66 4.76
C TYR A 203 -4.13 -18.24 5.66
N PHE A 204 -4.45 -19.15 6.58
CA PHE A 204 -3.45 -19.72 7.47
C PHE A 204 -2.49 -20.66 6.75
N ASN A 205 -3.01 -21.57 5.91
CA ASN A 205 -2.16 -22.47 5.12
C ASN A 205 -1.24 -21.69 4.17
N SER A 206 -1.67 -20.53 3.68
CA SER A 206 -0.86 -19.67 2.80
C SER A 206 0.45 -19.22 3.45
N TRP A 207 0.54 -19.21 4.79
CA TRP A 207 1.77 -18.88 5.50
C TRP A 207 2.91 -19.87 5.19
N MET A 208 2.62 -21.08 4.72
CA MET A 208 3.64 -22.03 4.28
C MET A 208 4.38 -21.58 3.02
N ILE A 209 3.88 -20.57 2.29
CA ILE A 209 4.51 -20.04 1.07
C ILE A 209 4.86 -18.54 1.18
N ASN A 210 5.73 -18.07 0.28
CA ASN A 210 6.26 -16.70 0.33
C ASN A 210 5.18 -15.62 0.21
N TYR A 211 4.13 -15.86 -0.59
CA TYR A 211 3.01 -14.93 -0.71
C TYR A 211 2.32 -14.70 0.65
N GLY A 212 1.95 -15.77 1.35
CA GLY A 212 1.25 -15.66 2.63
C GLY A 212 2.12 -15.06 3.73
N GLN A 213 3.43 -15.34 3.72
CA GLN A 213 4.40 -14.67 4.60
C GLN A 213 4.45 -13.15 4.37
N ALA A 214 4.54 -12.72 3.11
CA ALA A 214 4.52 -11.30 2.77
C ALA A 214 3.18 -10.63 3.16
N LEU A 215 2.06 -11.35 2.98
CA LEU A 215 0.74 -10.89 3.39
C LEU A 215 0.64 -10.76 4.92
N LEU A 216 1.16 -11.72 5.69
CA LEU A 216 1.22 -11.65 7.15
C LEU A 216 2.05 -10.44 7.62
N ILE A 217 3.23 -10.23 7.03
CA ILE A 217 4.06 -9.06 7.32
C ILE A 217 3.29 -7.77 7.03
N LYS A 218 2.53 -7.71 5.92
CA LYS A 218 1.68 -6.57 5.59
C LYS A 218 0.60 -6.33 6.67
N HIS A 219 -0.06 -7.37 7.17
CA HIS A 219 -1.03 -7.25 8.27
C HIS A 219 -0.39 -6.80 9.59
N VAL A 220 0.80 -7.28 9.90
CA VAL A 220 1.56 -6.84 11.08
C VAL A 220 1.95 -5.36 10.97
N LEU A 221 2.45 -4.93 9.81
CA LEU A 221 2.74 -3.51 9.55
C LEU A 221 1.47 -2.65 9.57
N LEU A 222 0.31 -3.20 9.21
CA LEU A 222 -0.98 -2.51 9.33
C LEU A 222 -1.29 -2.16 10.80
N ILE A 223 -0.98 -3.04 11.75
CA ILE A 223 -1.14 -2.73 13.19
C ILE A 223 -0.27 -1.53 13.56
N VAL A 224 0.98 -1.51 13.10
CA VAL A 224 1.93 -0.41 13.39
C VAL A 224 1.46 0.92 12.77
N VAL A 225 0.98 0.93 11.53
CA VAL A 225 0.50 2.18 10.91
C VAL A 225 -0.80 2.66 11.56
N VAL A 226 -1.70 1.77 11.98
CA VAL A 226 -2.92 2.15 12.72
C VAL A 226 -2.57 2.81 14.06
N PHE A 227 -1.54 2.31 14.74
CA PHE A 227 -0.98 2.97 15.94
C PHE A 227 -0.54 4.41 15.63
N TYR A 228 0.19 4.64 14.53
CA TYR A 228 0.60 5.99 14.12
C TYR A 228 -0.56 6.88 13.68
N ALA A 229 -1.54 6.34 12.95
CA ALA A 229 -2.74 7.07 12.57
C ALA A 229 -3.52 7.55 13.82
N GLY A 230 -3.58 6.71 14.86
CA GLY A 230 -4.12 7.07 16.18
C GLY A 230 -3.33 8.17 16.87
N ILE A 231 -2.00 8.08 16.89
CA ILE A 231 -1.11 9.12 17.45
C ILE A 231 -1.31 10.46 16.72
N ASN A 232 -1.32 10.44 15.39
CA ASN A 232 -1.47 11.64 14.58
C ASN A 232 -2.86 12.28 14.79
N THR A 233 -3.90 11.46 14.89
CA THR A 233 -5.28 11.91 15.12
C THR A 233 -5.50 12.50 16.51
N ILE A 234 -4.94 11.88 17.55
CA ILE A 234 -5.23 12.23 18.94
C ILE A 234 -4.14 13.12 19.52
N TRP A 235 -2.90 12.64 19.55
CA TRP A 235 -1.83 13.29 20.27
C TRP A 235 -1.22 14.44 19.49
N VAL A 236 -0.84 14.23 18.22
CA VAL A 236 -0.25 15.31 17.39
C VAL A 236 -1.24 16.47 17.25
N ARG A 237 -2.51 16.17 16.97
CA ARG A 237 -3.58 17.17 16.89
C ARG A 237 -3.73 17.99 18.17
N LYS A 238 -3.67 17.36 19.35
CA LYS A 238 -3.77 18.05 20.65
C LYS A 238 -2.59 18.99 20.92
N ASN A 239 -1.40 18.67 20.41
CA ASN A 239 -0.19 19.45 20.65
C ASN A 239 0.08 20.52 19.57
N LEU A 240 -0.84 20.74 18.62
CA LEU A 240 -0.66 21.77 17.58
C LEU A 240 -0.63 23.20 18.13
N ALA A 241 -1.16 23.43 19.35
CA ALA A 241 -1.11 24.73 20.02
C ALA A 241 0.30 25.06 20.55
N ASP A 242 1.13 24.04 20.79
CA ASP A 242 2.50 24.23 21.23
C ASP A 242 3.39 24.61 20.03
N THR A 243 3.99 25.80 20.11
CA THR A 243 4.84 26.33 19.04
C THR A 243 6.22 25.68 18.97
N SER A 244 6.66 24.97 20.00
CA SER A 244 7.90 24.18 20.00
C SER A 244 7.73 22.80 19.36
N PHE A 245 6.48 22.36 19.19
CA PHE A 245 6.15 21.04 18.66
C PHE A 245 6.29 20.97 17.13
N VAL A 246 6.86 19.86 16.64
CA VAL A 246 7.11 19.63 15.21
C VAL A 246 6.17 18.51 14.71
N PRO A 247 4.94 18.83 14.26
CA PRO A 247 3.92 17.83 13.92
C PRO A 247 4.29 16.98 12.69
N TYR A 248 4.92 17.60 11.69
CA TYR A 248 5.29 16.95 10.45
C TYR A 248 6.23 15.75 10.65
N LYS A 249 7.04 15.75 11.70
CA LYS A 249 7.92 14.63 12.05
C LYS A 249 7.14 13.32 12.20
N TRP A 250 5.99 13.36 12.88
CA TRP A 250 5.21 12.17 13.20
C TRP A 250 4.26 11.75 12.06
N MET A 251 3.77 12.73 11.30
CA MET A 251 3.08 12.47 10.04
C MET A 251 3.99 11.77 9.03
N ARG A 252 5.28 12.15 8.99
CA ARG A 252 6.29 11.47 8.16
C ARG A 252 6.53 10.04 8.60
N LEU A 253 6.56 9.73 9.90
CA LEU A 253 6.69 8.35 10.35
C LEU A 253 5.54 7.47 9.87
N GLU A 254 4.29 7.92 10.01
CA GLU A 254 3.13 7.20 9.45
C GLU A 254 3.31 6.97 7.94
N GLY A 255 3.68 8.01 7.19
CA GLY A 255 3.97 7.90 5.75
C GLY A 255 5.09 6.91 5.43
N MET A 256 6.18 6.90 6.18
CA MET A 256 7.29 5.96 5.97
C MET A 256 6.87 4.50 6.17
N ILE A 257 6.05 4.20 7.18
CA ILE A 257 5.52 2.85 7.38
C ILE A 257 4.59 2.45 6.20
N LEU A 258 3.76 3.37 5.70
CA LEU A 258 2.93 3.13 4.52
C LEU A 258 3.77 2.84 3.26
N LEU A 259 4.89 3.54 3.07
CA LEU A 259 5.81 3.25 1.96
C LEU A 259 6.45 1.86 2.05
N ILE A 260 6.73 1.39 3.27
CA ILE A 260 7.23 0.02 3.49
C ILE A 260 6.12 -0.99 3.18
N ILE A 261 4.87 -0.71 3.56
CA ILE A 261 3.72 -1.54 3.17
C ILE A 261 3.58 -1.61 1.63
N PHE A 262 3.85 -0.53 0.89
CA PHE A 262 3.91 -0.58 -0.58
C PHE A 262 5.05 -1.44 -1.10
N ALA A 263 6.23 -1.40 -0.48
CA ALA A 263 7.35 -2.26 -0.85
C ALA A 263 7.03 -3.74 -0.63
N VAL A 264 6.47 -4.09 0.54
CA VAL A 264 6.01 -5.45 0.85
C VAL A 264 4.89 -5.89 -0.11
N THR A 265 3.95 -5.00 -0.43
CA THR A 265 2.90 -5.29 -1.42
C THR A 265 3.51 -5.54 -2.80
N GLY A 266 4.48 -4.74 -3.24
CA GLY A 266 5.17 -4.95 -4.50
C GLY A 266 5.88 -6.30 -4.57
N PHE A 267 6.58 -6.69 -3.49
CA PHE A 267 7.20 -8.02 -3.38
C PHE A 267 6.16 -9.15 -3.41
N MET A 268 5.08 -9.02 -2.64
CA MET A 268 3.98 -9.98 -2.57
C MET A 268 3.35 -10.20 -3.95
N THR A 269 3.12 -9.15 -4.72
CA THR A 269 2.47 -9.24 -6.05
C THR A 269 3.31 -9.93 -7.13
N GLN A 270 4.60 -10.20 -6.87
CA GLN A 270 5.44 -11.01 -7.76
C GLN A 270 5.39 -12.51 -7.47
N GLN A 271 4.84 -12.87 -6.31
CA GLN A 271 4.70 -14.26 -5.92
C GLN A 271 3.43 -14.82 -6.56
N GLU A 272 3.44 -16.12 -6.86
CA GLU A 272 2.23 -16.80 -7.30
C GLU A 272 1.18 -16.74 -6.18
N PRO A 273 -0.04 -16.26 -6.47
CA PRO A 273 -1.05 -16.17 -5.44
C PRO A 273 -1.59 -17.55 -5.03
N PRO A 274 -1.69 -17.85 -3.72
CA PRO A 274 -2.15 -19.15 -3.21
C PRO A 274 -3.68 -19.27 -3.28
N HIS A 275 -4.20 -19.55 -4.47
CA HIS A 275 -5.60 -19.94 -4.63
C HIS A 275 -5.86 -21.30 -3.99
N ASP A 276 -4.93 -22.23 -4.21
CA ASP A 276 -4.85 -23.55 -3.60
C ASP A 276 -3.41 -23.73 -3.11
N VAL A 277 -3.24 -23.82 -1.80
CA VAL A 277 -1.92 -23.90 -1.18
C VAL A 277 -1.24 -25.24 -1.50
N SER A 278 -2.01 -26.32 -1.55
CA SER A 278 -1.52 -27.67 -1.84
C SER A 278 -0.98 -27.73 -3.27
N GLN A 279 -1.73 -27.19 -4.23
CA GLN A 279 -1.29 -27.10 -5.62
C GLN A 279 -0.04 -26.24 -5.74
N THR A 280 0.03 -25.10 -5.05
CA THR A 280 1.21 -24.21 -5.11
C THR A 280 2.46 -24.92 -4.55
N LEU A 281 2.32 -25.65 -3.44
CA LEU A 281 3.41 -26.43 -2.83
C LEU A 281 3.87 -27.61 -3.71
N ALA A 282 3.05 -28.07 -4.67
CA ALA A 282 3.48 -29.09 -5.62
C ALA A 282 4.52 -28.58 -6.63
N PHE A 283 4.54 -27.27 -6.90
CA PHE A 283 5.43 -26.64 -7.88
C PHE A 283 6.44 -25.66 -7.25
N GLN A 284 6.21 -25.24 -6.02
CA GLN A 284 7.06 -24.30 -5.29
C GLN A 284 7.57 -24.89 -3.98
N LYS A 285 8.78 -24.47 -3.60
CA LYS A 285 9.32 -24.80 -2.28
C LYS A 285 8.55 -24.05 -1.19
N PRO A 286 8.39 -24.64 0.01
CA PRO A 286 7.90 -23.92 1.18
C PRO A 286 8.73 -22.65 1.45
N SER A 287 8.12 -21.66 2.08
CA SER A 287 8.82 -20.43 2.47
C SER A 287 9.90 -20.71 3.49
N GLU A 288 11.13 -20.27 3.17
CA GLU A 288 12.26 -20.37 4.10
C GLU A 288 11.96 -19.70 5.44
N LEU A 289 11.24 -18.57 5.39
CA LEU A 289 10.87 -17.82 6.59
C LEU A 289 9.91 -18.61 7.47
N PHE A 290 8.94 -19.31 6.88
CA PHE A 290 8.01 -20.16 7.63
C PHE A 290 8.73 -21.37 8.24
N THR A 291 9.54 -22.08 7.44
CA THR A 291 10.29 -23.27 7.88
C THR A 291 11.40 -22.95 8.89
N ALA A 292 11.78 -21.69 9.05
CA ALA A 292 12.74 -21.26 10.07
C ALA A 292 12.15 -21.23 11.49
N PHE A 293 10.82 -21.15 11.62
CA PHE A 293 10.14 -21.04 12.91
C PHE A 293 9.19 -22.19 13.21
N VAL A 294 8.58 -22.80 12.18
CA VAL A 294 7.66 -23.92 12.35
C VAL A 294 8.42 -25.23 12.14
N GLU A 295 8.49 -26.03 13.21
CA GLU A 295 9.09 -27.35 13.16
C GLU A 295 8.18 -28.33 12.41
N GLY A 296 8.79 -29.19 11.59
CA GLY A 296 8.08 -30.19 10.80
C GLY A 296 8.42 -30.12 9.30
N LYS A 297 8.19 -31.22 8.59
CA LYS A 297 8.31 -31.24 7.13
C LYS A 297 7.00 -30.78 6.52
N VAL A 298 7.02 -29.60 5.90
CA VAL A 298 5.90 -29.11 5.08
C VAL A 298 5.69 -30.08 3.92
N ASN A 299 4.51 -30.71 3.89
CA ASN A 299 4.05 -31.56 2.81
C ASN A 299 2.89 -30.87 2.08
N ILE A 300 2.51 -31.41 0.91
CA ILE A 300 1.42 -30.86 0.07
C ILE A 300 0.11 -30.73 0.85
N ASN A 301 -0.20 -31.68 1.74
CA ASN A 301 -1.44 -31.70 2.53
C ASN A 301 -1.26 -31.18 3.97
N SER A 302 -0.15 -30.48 4.25
CA SER A 302 0.06 -29.88 5.57
C SER A 302 -0.98 -28.80 5.83
N THR A 303 -1.46 -28.73 7.07
CA THR A 303 -2.41 -27.70 7.51
C THR A 303 -1.79 -26.89 8.62
N VAL A 304 -1.95 -25.58 8.59
CA VAL A 304 -1.44 -24.71 9.65
C VAL A 304 -2.49 -24.58 10.74
N GLU A 305 -2.15 -25.05 11.94
CA GLU A 305 -2.93 -24.85 13.16
C GLU A 305 -2.34 -23.72 14.00
N ILE A 306 -3.21 -22.90 14.59
CA ILE A 306 -2.78 -21.85 15.53
C ILE A 306 -3.09 -22.31 16.95
N VAL A 307 -2.04 -22.54 17.72
CA VAL A 307 -2.10 -22.92 19.12
C VAL A 307 -1.43 -21.83 19.96
N PRO A 308 -2.13 -21.20 20.91
CA PRO A 308 -1.51 -20.21 21.80
C PRO A 308 -0.36 -20.83 22.60
N THR A 309 0.84 -20.26 22.48
CA THR A 309 2.01 -20.67 23.26
C THR A 309 2.48 -19.59 24.21
N LEU A 310 3.20 -19.98 25.26
CA LEU A 310 3.77 -19.01 26.21
C LEU A 310 4.85 -18.14 25.54
N ILE A 311 5.60 -18.71 24.60
CA ILE A 311 6.60 -17.98 23.79
C ILE A 311 5.90 -16.96 22.88
N GLY A 312 4.85 -17.39 22.16
CA GLY A 312 4.04 -16.50 21.32
C GLY A 312 3.41 -15.36 22.13
N ALA A 313 2.85 -15.67 23.30
CA ALA A 313 2.31 -14.67 24.22
C ALA A 313 3.40 -13.68 24.73
N GLY A 314 4.61 -14.17 25.00
CA GLY A 314 5.76 -13.35 25.38
C GLY A 314 6.15 -12.35 24.28
N PHE A 315 6.21 -12.80 23.03
CA PHE A 315 6.46 -11.92 21.88
C PHE A 315 5.33 -10.91 21.65
N LEU A 316 4.07 -11.32 21.81
CA LEU A 316 2.93 -10.41 21.73
C LEU A 316 3.04 -9.29 22.79
N ALA A 317 3.33 -9.66 24.04
CA ALA A 317 3.53 -8.70 25.12
C ALA A 317 4.72 -7.75 24.85
N ALA A 318 5.83 -8.28 24.34
CA ALA A 318 6.99 -7.48 23.95
C ALA A 318 6.65 -6.47 22.84
N GLY A 319 5.87 -6.88 21.82
CA GLY A 319 5.41 -5.99 20.75
C GLY A 319 4.54 -4.84 21.27
N LEU A 320 3.59 -5.14 22.17
CA LEU A 320 2.77 -4.13 22.83
C LEU A 320 3.60 -3.17 23.70
N LEU A 321 4.58 -3.70 24.44
CA LEU A 321 5.50 -2.89 25.23
C LEU A 321 6.34 -1.96 24.35
N LEU A 322 6.86 -2.45 23.22
CA LEU A 322 7.63 -1.64 22.28
C LEU A 322 6.79 -0.53 21.64
N LEU A 323 5.51 -0.75 21.36
CA LEU A 323 4.59 0.31 20.94
C LEU A 323 4.35 1.33 22.07
N ALA A 324 4.18 0.88 23.32
CA ALA A 324 4.03 1.77 24.47
C ALA A 324 5.29 2.65 24.67
N VAL A 325 6.49 2.06 24.58
CA VAL A 325 7.75 2.78 24.63
C VAL A 325 7.89 3.74 23.45
N SER A 326 7.47 3.34 22.25
CA SER A 326 7.43 4.23 21.07
C SER A 326 6.56 5.45 21.33
N TYR A 327 5.37 5.26 21.93
CA TYR A 327 4.49 6.37 22.30
C TYR A 327 5.14 7.31 23.32
N LEU A 328 5.80 6.77 24.36
CA LEU A 328 6.52 7.58 25.34
C LEU A 328 7.69 8.35 24.71
N ALA A 329 8.43 7.71 23.80
CA ALA A 329 9.52 8.33 23.05
C ALA A 329 9.02 9.48 22.16
N ILE A 330 7.87 9.30 21.50
CA ILE A 330 7.19 10.36 20.73
C ILE A 330 6.83 11.54 21.65
N ARG A 331 6.23 11.25 22.81
CA ARG A 331 5.87 12.29 23.80
C ARG A 331 7.07 13.07 24.32
N ARG A 332 8.23 12.43 24.43
CA ARG A 332 9.48 13.07 24.82
C ARG A 332 10.27 13.64 23.63
N ASN A 333 9.67 13.70 22.45
CA ASN A 333 10.25 14.20 21.21
C ASN A 333 11.61 13.56 20.84
N VAL A 334 11.80 12.29 21.20
CA VAL A 334 13.00 11.49 20.88
C VAL A 334 13.20 11.43 19.36
N SER A 335 14.43 11.16 18.90
CA SER A 335 14.77 11.10 17.48
C SER A 335 13.84 10.18 16.68
N MET A 336 13.56 10.57 15.44
CA MET A 336 12.66 9.82 14.54
C MET A 336 13.17 8.39 14.30
N LEU A 337 14.49 8.23 14.16
CA LEU A 337 15.14 6.95 13.92
C LEU A 337 14.90 5.96 15.08
N VAL A 338 15.02 6.41 16.33
CA VAL A 338 14.80 5.53 17.50
C VAL A 338 13.35 5.04 17.54
N VAL A 339 12.39 5.93 17.31
CA VAL A 339 10.97 5.58 17.29
C VAL A 339 10.65 4.60 16.15
N LEU A 340 11.27 4.82 14.98
CA LEU A 340 11.15 3.92 13.84
C LEU A 340 11.72 2.52 14.14
N LEU A 341 12.90 2.43 14.75
CA LEU A 341 13.51 1.17 15.17
C LEU A 341 12.66 0.42 16.19
N LEU A 342 12.10 1.12 17.19
CA LEU A 342 11.17 0.53 18.14
C LEU A 342 9.91 -0.02 17.45
N SER A 343 9.43 0.65 16.41
CA SER A 343 8.26 0.20 15.64
C SER A 343 8.55 -1.03 14.79
N PHE A 344 9.75 -1.14 14.21
CA PHE A 344 10.17 -2.37 13.56
C PHE A 344 10.39 -3.51 14.55
N GLY A 345 10.95 -3.22 15.73
CA GLY A 345 11.01 -4.18 16.82
C GLY A 345 9.61 -4.69 17.18
N ALA A 346 8.63 -3.79 17.32
CA ALA A 346 7.25 -4.17 17.60
C ALA A 346 6.63 -5.02 16.48
N ALA A 347 6.82 -4.64 15.21
CA ALA A 347 6.39 -5.43 14.06
C ALA A 347 7.02 -6.83 14.09
N LEU A 348 8.33 -6.94 14.28
CA LEU A 348 9.02 -8.21 14.38
C LEU A 348 8.46 -9.06 15.53
N SER A 349 8.25 -8.46 16.71
CA SER A 349 7.64 -9.14 17.84
C SER A 349 6.24 -9.67 17.54
N PHE A 350 5.37 -8.90 16.88
CA PHE A 350 4.04 -9.40 16.49
C PHE A 350 4.12 -10.52 15.45
N TYR A 351 5.02 -10.40 14.49
CA TYR A 351 5.25 -11.46 13.51
C TYR A 351 5.71 -12.77 14.19
N LEU A 352 6.69 -12.67 15.09
CA LEU A 352 7.19 -13.83 15.85
C LEU A 352 6.12 -14.41 16.78
N ALA A 353 5.26 -13.57 17.38
CA ALA A 353 4.14 -14.04 18.19
C ALA A 353 3.23 -15.00 17.41
N VAL A 354 2.98 -14.69 16.13
CA VAL A 354 2.20 -15.55 15.23
C VAL A 354 2.98 -16.82 14.86
N MET A 355 4.24 -16.69 14.43
CA MET A 355 5.04 -17.84 13.98
C MET A 355 5.30 -18.86 15.11
N PHE A 356 5.57 -18.40 16.34
CA PHE A 356 5.72 -19.28 17.51
C PHE A 356 4.39 -19.83 18.05
N SER A 357 3.27 -19.45 17.45
CA SER A 357 1.95 -20.02 17.72
C SER A 357 1.43 -20.87 16.55
N ALA A 358 2.18 -20.99 15.46
CA ALA A 358 1.81 -21.75 14.28
C ALA A 358 2.49 -23.12 14.28
N PHE A 359 1.71 -24.16 14.00
CA PHE A 359 2.15 -25.56 13.96
C PHE A 359 1.63 -26.25 12.69
N ILE A 360 2.27 -27.34 12.30
CA ILE A 360 1.86 -28.25 11.22
C ILE A 360 1.54 -29.63 11.80
#